data_AF-A0A1L9XCN7-F1
#
_entry.id   AF-A0A1L9XCN7-F1
#
_cell.length_a   1.000
_cell.length_b   1.000
_cell.length_c   1.000
_cell.angle_alpha   90.00
_cell.angle_beta   90.00
_cell.angle_gamma   90.00
#
_symmetry.space_group_name_H-M   'P 1'
#
loop_
_entity.id
_entity.type
_entity.pdbx_description
1 polymer ?
#
loop_
_entity_poly.entity_id
_entity_poly.type
_entity_poly.pdbx_seq_one_letter_code
_entity_poly.pdbx_strand_id
1 'polypeptide(L)'
;MKILLMNDSSVTTVRKTHEALKGRKLIASGMFSGVFESGNPNTVLKLTACPATYYMLNDEAIKIDDIHSPKLIKNYGQVGEYLVGKNVKETNLTKPNKKLVPLFLFEVERLEKISKGPNRSLALNLTYELRRRLAGLEHGISVRGATAKILIEMANQLPQLKDVPTLLPYFEKLNNFVGSYGDAFYDIHAANLMQRSDGTIVFSDPVGSIDIYTSGHGEFKPIVSLSDVKWTDVKDRHRKEFQALINKIKPNQKALNA
;
A
#
# COMPACT_ATOMS: atom_id res chain seq x y z
N MET A 1 -6.64 7.53 1.76
CA MET A 1 -7.22 7.28 3.10
C MET A 1 -6.14 6.62 3.95
N LYS A 2 -6.04 6.94 5.24
CA LYS A 2 -5.07 6.30 6.15
C LYS A 2 -5.77 5.16 6.90
N ILE A 3 -5.14 3.99 6.93
CA ILE A 3 -5.64 2.83 7.66
C ILE A 3 -5.14 2.89 9.10
N LEU A 4 -3.84 3.13 9.27
CA LEU A 4 -3.23 3.37 10.57
C LEU A 4 -3.31 4.86 10.93
N LEU A 5 -4.02 5.19 12.01
CA LEU A 5 -4.16 6.56 12.48
C LEU A 5 -3.15 6.86 13.60
N MET A 6 -2.29 7.86 13.39
CA MET A 6 -1.21 8.22 14.32
C MET A 6 -1.69 8.82 15.64
N ASN A 7 -2.94 9.28 15.70
CA ASN A 7 -3.61 9.83 16.88
C ASN A 7 -4.51 8.81 17.60
N ASP A 8 -4.55 7.56 17.12
CA ASP A 8 -5.33 6.51 17.76
C ASP A 8 -4.76 6.11 19.12
N SER A 9 -5.62 5.74 20.07
CA SER A 9 -5.21 5.41 21.43
C SER A 9 -4.12 4.32 21.45
N SER A 10 -4.25 3.24 20.68
CA SER A 10 -3.26 2.16 20.70
C SER A 10 -1.91 2.61 20.16
N VAL A 11 -1.89 3.42 19.10
CA VAL A 11 -0.67 4.03 18.55
C VAL A 11 -0.06 5.02 19.54
N THR A 12 -0.88 5.86 20.18
CA THR A 12 -0.38 6.81 21.19
C THR A 12 0.18 6.12 22.43
N THR A 13 -0.38 4.97 22.83
CA THR A 13 0.15 4.15 23.92
C THR A 13 1.54 3.67 23.57
N VAL A 14 1.73 3.00 22.42
CA VAL A 14 3.05 2.54 21.96
C VAL A 14 4.04 3.71 21.91
N ARG A 15 3.63 4.87 21.39
CA ARG A 15 4.47 6.08 21.31
C ARG A 15 4.83 6.68 22.66
N LYS A 16 4.10 6.39 23.74
CA LYS A 16 4.37 6.91 25.10
C LYS A 16 5.13 5.90 25.96
N THR A 17 4.99 4.61 25.69
CA THR A 17 5.52 3.54 26.54
C THR A 17 6.74 2.83 25.97
N HIS A 18 6.88 2.70 24.65
CA HIS A 18 8.00 1.97 24.05
C HIS A 18 9.28 2.82 24.06
N GLU A 19 10.36 2.29 24.64
CA GLU A 19 11.62 3.01 24.88
C GLU A 19 12.20 3.66 23.61
N ALA A 20 12.24 2.93 22.50
CA ALA A 20 12.75 3.46 21.24
C ALA A 20 11.92 4.64 20.68
N LEU A 21 10.60 4.65 20.92
CA LEU A 21 9.65 5.55 20.26
C LEU A 21 9.23 6.73 21.16
N LYS A 22 9.40 6.62 22.48
CA LYS A 22 9.01 7.63 23.46
C LYS A 22 9.64 8.98 23.15
N GLY A 23 8.79 10.01 22.98
CA GLY A 23 9.22 11.38 22.70
C GLY A 23 9.75 11.61 21.28
N ARG A 24 9.77 10.60 20.41
CA ARG A 24 10.26 10.74 19.03
C ARG A 24 9.25 11.47 18.15
N LYS A 25 9.76 12.41 17.34
CA LYS A 25 8.95 13.21 16.42
C LYS A 25 8.50 12.37 15.22
N LEU A 26 7.22 12.49 14.87
CA LEU A 26 6.68 11.95 13.61
C LEU A 26 7.16 12.81 12.44
N ILE A 27 7.81 12.21 11.45
CA ILE A 27 8.35 12.89 10.26
C ILE A 27 7.55 12.59 8.99
N ALA A 28 6.90 11.43 8.92
CA ALA A 28 6.03 11.07 7.81
C ALA A 28 4.96 10.07 8.24
N SER A 29 3.87 9.98 7.50
CA SER A 29 2.85 8.95 7.68
C SER A 29 2.26 8.52 6.34
N GLY A 30 2.21 7.22 6.13
CA GLY A 30 1.62 6.58 4.96
C GLY A 30 0.23 6.00 5.26
N MET A 31 -0.22 5.10 4.39
CA MET A 31 -1.48 4.39 4.59
C MET A 31 -1.44 3.43 5.78
N PHE A 32 -0.35 2.66 5.89
CA PHE A 32 -0.18 1.59 6.89
C PHE A 32 0.81 1.92 8.00
N SER A 33 1.57 3.02 7.89
CA SER A 33 2.74 3.25 8.70
C SER A 33 2.93 4.71 9.13
N GLY A 34 3.65 4.89 10.23
CA GLY A 34 4.24 6.15 10.66
C GLY A 34 5.76 6.03 10.71
N VAL A 35 6.46 7.10 10.30
CA VAL A 35 7.92 7.18 10.35
C VAL A 35 8.32 8.29 11.33
N PHE A 36 9.25 7.97 12.22
CA PHE A 36 9.69 8.81 13.32
C PHE A 36 11.20 9.02 13.29
N GLU A 37 11.66 10.11 13.88
CA GLU A 37 13.08 10.27 14.20
C GLU A 37 13.56 9.14 15.12
N SER A 38 14.77 8.65 14.90
CA SER A 38 15.46 7.75 15.81
C SER A 38 16.45 8.56 16.69
N GLY A 39 17.26 7.86 17.49
CA GLY A 39 18.41 8.48 18.16
C GLY A 39 19.59 8.79 17.24
N ASN A 40 19.59 8.27 16.01
CA ASN A 40 20.67 8.42 15.04
C ASN A 40 20.15 9.21 13.80
N PRO A 41 20.78 10.33 13.41
CA PRO A 41 20.30 11.12 12.26
C PRO A 41 20.27 10.33 10.95
N ASN A 42 21.05 9.25 10.81
CA ASN A 42 21.12 8.43 9.60
C ASN A 42 20.06 7.30 9.56
N THR A 43 19.20 7.21 10.56
CA THR A 43 18.15 6.18 10.64
C THR A 43 16.81 6.80 10.98
N VAL A 44 15.75 6.00 10.81
CA VAL A 44 14.37 6.33 11.18
C VAL A 44 13.70 5.12 11.80
N LEU A 45 12.78 5.38 12.73
CA LEU A 45 11.89 4.34 13.27
C LEU A 45 10.63 4.26 12.42
N LYS A 46 10.21 3.07 12.06
CA LYS A 46 8.99 2.80 11.30
C LYS A 46 8.05 1.96 12.14
N LEU A 47 6.88 2.51 12.46
CA LEU A 47 5.78 1.81 13.08
C LEU A 47 4.77 1.45 11.98
N THR A 48 4.50 0.18 11.75
CA THR A 48 3.58 -0.27 10.70
C THR A 48 2.53 -1.22 11.25
N ALA A 49 1.32 -1.13 10.71
CA ALA A 49 0.29 -2.13 10.87
C ALA A 49 0.26 -3.12 9.69
N CYS A 50 1.23 -3.07 8.77
CA CYS A 50 1.29 -3.94 7.58
C CYS A 50 2.32 -5.08 7.79
N PRO A 51 1.87 -6.32 8.05
CA PRO A 51 2.74 -7.49 8.13
C PRO A 51 3.58 -7.72 6.88
N ALA A 52 3.03 -7.56 5.67
CA ALA A 52 3.79 -7.75 4.44
C ALA A 52 5.03 -6.82 4.39
N THR A 53 4.87 -5.53 4.71
CA THR A 53 6.00 -4.58 4.80
C THR A 53 7.01 -4.98 5.87
N TYR A 54 6.54 -5.50 7.01
CA TYR A 54 7.41 -5.92 8.10
C TYR A 54 8.25 -7.15 7.70
N TYR A 55 7.61 -8.23 7.26
CA TYR A 55 8.30 -9.49 6.93
C TYR A 55 9.19 -9.36 5.71
N MET A 56 8.85 -8.52 4.73
CA MET A 56 9.72 -8.22 3.58
C MET A 56 11.12 -7.74 3.99
N LEU A 57 11.25 -7.09 5.16
CA LEU A 57 12.53 -6.57 5.65
C LEU A 57 13.11 -7.38 6.81
N ASN A 58 12.28 -8.07 7.59
CA ASN A 58 12.68 -8.63 8.89
C ASN A 58 12.70 -10.17 8.93
N ASP A 59 12.12 -10.85 7.96
CA ASP A 59 12.02 -12.32 7.97
C ASP A 59 13.23 -12.99 7.29
N GLU A 60 13.97 -13.83 8.00
CA GLU A 60 15.18 -14.44 7.45
C GLU A 60 14.94 -15.41 6.29
N ALA A 61 13.73 -15.98 6.16
CA ALA A 61 13.42 -16.93 5.10
C ALA A 61 12.94 -16.24 3.81
N ILE A 62 12.27 -15.08 3.92
CA ILE A 62 11.61 -14.43 2.78
C ILE A 62 12.00 -12.95 2.58
N LYS A 63 12.86 -12.36 3.40
CA LYS A 63 13.26 -10.94 3.24
C LYS A 63 13.86 -10.67 1.87
N ILE A 64 13.64 -9.45 1.39
CA ILE A 64 14.29 -8.92 0.18
C ILE A 64 15.52 -8.14 0.61
N ASP A 65 16.66 -8.81 0.68
CA ASP A 65 17.97 -8.16 0.80
C ASP A 65 18.48 -7.75 -0.59
N ASP A 66 18.34 -6.47 -0.90
CA ASP A 66 18.67 -5.90 -2.20
C ASP A 66 19.01 -4.41 -2.09
N ILE A 67 19.80 -3.90 -3.04
CA ILE A 67 20.16 -2.48 -3.08
C ILE A 67 18.92 -1.59 -3.24
N HIS A 68 17.84 -2.08 -3.83
CA HIS A 68 16.60 -1.32 -3.99
C HIS A 68 15.62 -1.46 -2.81
N SER A 69 15.99 -2.21 -1.77
CA SER A 69 15.25 -2.28 -0.49
C SER A 69 15.87 -1.34 0.57
N PRO A 70 15.07 -0.84 1.54
CA PRO A 70 15.60 -0.21 2.74
C PRO A 70 16.48 -1.16 3.54
N LYS A 71 17.62 -0.69 4.03
CA LYS A 71 18.46 -1.42 4.97
C LYS A 71 17.82 -1.45 6.35
N LEU A 72 17.58 -2.66 6.86
CA LEU A 72 17.17 -2.89 8.24
C LEU A 72 18.36 -2.64 9.17
N ILE A 73 18.16 -1.83 10.20
CA ILE A 73 19.16 -1.54 11.24
C ILE A 73 18.85 -2.31 12.50
N LYS A 74 17.57 -2.33 12.91
CA LYS A 74 17.13 -3.04 14.11
C LYS A 74 15.67 -3.43 14.03
N ASN A 75 15.37 -4.65 14.43
CA ASN A 75 14.00 -5.15 14.57
C ASN A 75 13.58 -5.07 16.05
N TYR A 76 12.49 -4.34 16.36
CA TYR A 76 11.90 -4.31 17.71
C TYR A 76 10.71 -5.26 17.84
N GLY A 77 10.30 -5.92 16.77
CA GLY A 77 9.19 -6.87 16.77
C GLY A 77 7.82 -6.23 16.83
N GLN A 78 6.86 -7.01 17.31
CA GLN A 78 5.51 -6.55 17.62
C GLN A 78 5.53 -5.74 18.93
N VAL A 79 5.05 -4.51 18.87
CA VAL A 79 5.07 -3.56 20.00
C VAL A 79 3.68 -3.17 20.49
N GLY A 80 2.64 -3.70 19.85
CA GLY A 80 1.25 -3.47 20.22
C GLY A 80 0.30 -4.05 19.20
N GLU A 81 -0.96 -3.63 19.28
CA GLU A 81 -2.02 -4.06 18.38
C GLU A 81 -2.89 -2.88 17.98
N TYR A 82 -3.55 -2.99 16.84
CA TYR A 82 -4.41 -1.95 16.29
C TYR A 82 -5.65 -2.57 15.65
N LEU A 83 -6.81 -2.01 15.97
CA LEU A 83 -8.07 -2.43 15.37
C LEU A 83 -8.24 -1.73 14.01
N VAL A 84 -8.03 -2.46 12.91
CA VAL A 84 -8.29 -1.95 11.55
C VAL A 84 -9.79 -1.93 11.25
N GLY A 85 -10.20 -1.23 10.20
CA GLY A 85 -11.62 -1.08 9.82
C GLY A 85 -12.45 -0.19 10.76
N LYS A 86 -11.96 0.13 11.97
CA LYS A 86 -12.68 1.00 12.93
C LYS A 86 -12.97 2.42 12.44
N ASN A 87 -12.16 2.90 11.49
CA ASN A 87 -12.26 4.25 10.93
C ASN A 87 -13.22 4.34 9.74
N VAL A 88 -13.75 3.19 9.31
CA VAL A 88 -14.72 3.12 8.22
C VAL A 88 -16.10 3.17 8.83
N LYS A 89 -16.89 4.17 8.44
CA LYS A 89 -18.29 4.26 8.85
C LYS A 89 -19.04 3.09 8.22
N GLU A 90 -19.73 2.31 9.05
CA GLU A 90 -20.67 1.30 8.58
C GLU A 90 -21.87 1.99 7.92
N THR A 91 -22.23 1.54 6.73
CA THR A 91 -23.39 2.01 5.97
C THR A 91 -24.07 0.81 5.30
N ASN A 92 -25.22 1.02 4.67
CA ASN A 92 -25.87 -0.02 3.87
C ASN A 92 -24.98 -0.55 2.72
N LEU A 93 -24.00 0.23 2.29
CA LEU A 93 -23.06 -0.10 1.21
C LEU A 93 -21.68 -0.56 1.72
N THR A 94 -21.34 -0.25 2.96
CA THR A 94 -20.01 -0.50 3.53
C THR A 94 -20.13 -1.30 4.82
N LYS A 95 -19.68 -2.55 4.78
CA LYS A 95 -19.50 -3.38 5.98
C LYS A 95 -18.02 -3.49 6.29
N PRO A 96 -17.48 -2.67 7.21
CA PRO A 96 -16.07 -2.73 7.51
C PRO A 96 -15.73 -4.01 8.25
N ASN A 97 -14.73 -4.74 7.74
CA ASN A 97 -14.14 -5.85 8.47
C ASN A 97 -13.23 -5.27 9.57
N LYS A 98 -13.67 -5.37 10.83
CA LYS A 98 -12.87 -4.93 11.98
C LYS A 98 -12.02 -6.09 12.47
N LYS A 99 -10.70 -5.93 12.40
CA LYS A 99 -9.73 -6.97 12.77
C LYS A 99 -8.64 -6.36 13.65
N LEU A 100 -8.26 -7.07 14.70
CA LEU A 100 -7.09 -6.70 15.49
C LEU A 100 -5.84 -7.18 14.72
N VAL A 101 -4.89 -6.30 14.49
CA VAL A 101 -3.64 -6.60 13.78
C VAL A 101 -2.44 -6.14 14.60
N PRO A 102 -1.28 -6.80 14.46
CA PRO A 102 -0.07 -6.38 15.15
C PRO A 102 0.41 -5.00 14.66
N LEU A 103 0.97 -4.23 15.59
CA LEU A 103 1.82 -3.08 15.31
C LEU A 103 3.27 -3.51 15.41
N PHE A 104 4.02 -3.40 14.32
CA PHE A 104 5.44 -3.70 14.28
C PHE A 104 6.28 -2.44 14.30
N LEU A 105 7.39 -2.48 15.04
CA LEU A 105 8.37 -1.42 15.09
C LEU A 105 9.74 -1.94 14.65
N PHE A 106 10.39 -1.18 13.78
CA PHE A 106 11.75 -1.47 13.33
C PHE A 106 12.45 -0.17 12.94
N GLU A 107 13.77 -0.20 12.91
CA GLU A 107 14.64 0.89 12.52
C GLU A 107 15.27 0.58 11.17
N VAL A 108 15.21 1.53 10.26
CA VAL A 108 15.79 1.44 8.91
C VAL A 108 16.66 2.65 8.63
N GLU A 109 17.50 2.54 7.60
CA GLU A 109 18.23 3.68 7.07
C GLU A 109 17.30 4.85 6.75
N ARG A 110 17.80 6.08 6.93
CA ARG A 110 17.09 7.28 6.50
C ARG A 110 17.26 7.47 4.99
N LEU A 111 16.13 7.58 4.30
CA LEU A 111 16.08 7.83 2.86
C LEU A 111 15.63 9.27 2.57
N GLU A 112 16.01 9.78 1.40
CA GLU A 112 15.64 11.09 0.90
C GLU A 112 14.44 11.02 -0.05
N LYS A 113 13.60 12.06 -0.01
CA LYS A 113 12.49 12.17 -0.97
C LYS A 113 13.03 12.49 -2.36
N ILE A 114 12.56 11.75 -3.35
CA ILE A 114 12.82 12.06 -4.76
C ILE A 114 11.95 13.25 -5.18
N SER A 115 12.53 14.46 -5.16
CA SER A 115 11.83 15.71 -5.47
C SER A 115 12.05 16.20 -6.90
N LYS A 116 13.22 15.94 -7.49
CA LYS A 116 13.64 16.41 -8.82
C LYS A 116 14.70 15.49 -9.43
N GLY A 117 15.05 15.74 -10.70
CA GLY A 117 16.16 15.07 -11.39
C GLY A 117 15.79 13.71 -12.03
N PRO A 118 16.78 12.97 -12.54
CA PRO A 118 16.57 11.73 -13.28
C PRO A 118 15.76 10.68 -12.52
N ASN A 119 16.03 10.50 -11.22
CA ASN A 119 15.28 9.56 -10.38
C ASN A 119 13.80 9.93 -10.25
N ARG A 120 13.46 11.23 -10.29
CA ARG A 120 12.06 11.68 -10.27
C ARG A 120 11.35 11.27 -11.54
N SER A 121 11.97 11.52 -12.69
CA SER A 121 11.46 11.10 -13.98
C SER A 121 11.31 9.58 -14.06
N LEU A 122 12.29 8.84 -13.55
CA LEU A 122 12.23 7.37 -13.48
C LEU A 122 11.04 6.89 -12.66
N ALA A 123 10.88 7.39 -11.44
CA ALA A 123 9.80 6.99 -10.53
C ALA A 123 8.41 7.28 -11.11
N LEU A 124 8.25 8.45 -11.76
CA LEU A 124 7.00 8.82 -12.42
C LEU A 124 6.72 7.95 -13.64
N ASN A 125 7.70 7.74 -14.51
CA ASN A 125 7.56 6.92 -15.72
C ASN A 125 7.25 5.46 -15.38
N LEU A 126 7.96 4.89 -14.40
CA LEU A 126 7.69 3.53 -13.90
C LEU A 126 6.25 3.42 -13.40
N THR A 127 5.83 4.33 -12.52
CA THR A 127 4.47 4.29 -11.95
C THR A 127 3.39 4.49 -13.02
N TYR A 128 3.63 5.42 -13.95
CA TYR A 128 2.72 5.71 -15.05
C TYR A 128 2.57 4.49 -15.98
N GLU A 129 3.68 3.91 -16.42
CA GLU A 129 3.65 2.75 -17.33
C GLU A 129 3.03 1.52 -16.66
N LEU A 130 3.34 1.26 -15.40
CA LEU A 130 2.72 0.18 -14.64
C LEU A 130 1.20 0.39 -14.58
N ARG A 131 0.75 1.59 -14.18
CA ARG A 131 -0.68 1.90 -14.09
C ARG A 131 -1.38 1.83 -15.45
N ARG A 132 -0.73 2.31 -16.52
CA ARG A 132 -1.26 2.29 -17.89
C ARG A 132 -1.46 0.86 -18.38
N ARG A 133 -0.48 -0.02 -18.17
CA ARG A 133 -0.58 -1.45 -18.55
C ARG A 133 -1.62 -2.19 -17.72
N LEU A 134 -1.70 -1.92 -16.42
CA LEU A 134 -2.72 -2.52 -15.54
C LEU A 134 -4.15 -2.06 -15.90
N ALA A 135 -4.32 -0.81 -16.33
CA ALA A 135 -5.63 -0.29 -16.75
C ALA A 135 -6.14 -0.94 -18.05
N GLY A 136 -5.25 -1.50 -18.87
CA GLY A 136 -5.59 -2.20 -20.10
C GLY A 136 -5.86 -3.69 -19.92
N LEU A 137 -5.87 -4.21 -18.69
CA LEU A 137 -6.13 -5.63 -18.44
C LEU A 137 -7.59 -5.97 -18.72
N GLU A 138 -7.80 -7.11 -19.38
CA GLU A 138 -9.13 -7.70 -19.56
C GLU A 138 -9.72 -8.17 -18.23
N HIS A 139 -11.05 -8.25 -18.18
CA HIS A 139 -11.76 -8.77 -17.00
C HIS A 139 -11.38 -10.22 -16.72
N GLY A 140 -11.22 -10.55 -15.43
CA GLY A 140 -10.88 -11.91 -14.98
C GLY A 140 -9.38 -12.19 -14.88
N ILE A 141 -8.51 -11.28 -15.34
CA ILE A 141 -7.07 -11.42 -15.16
C ILE A 141 -6.67 -11.10 -13.71
N SER A 142 -5.83 -11.97 -13.12
CA SER A 142 -5.23 -11.72 -11.81
C SER A 142 -4.33 -10.48 -11.86
N VAL A 143 -4.72 -9.42 -11.16
CA VAL A 143 -3.92 -8.18 -11.05
C VAL A 143 -2.55 -8.45 -10.43
N ARG A 144 -2.47 -9.39 -9.47
CA ARG A 144 -1.20 -9.79 -8.84
C ARG A 144 -0.27 -10.45 -9.85
N GLY A 145 -0.77 -11.44 -10.61
CA GLY A 145 0.02 -12.13 -11.64
C GLY A 145 0.42 -11.21 -12.80
N ALA A 146 -0.51 -10.36 -13.24
CA ALA A 146 -0.25 -9.37 -14.29
C ALA A 146 0.80 -8.34 -13.86
N THR A 147 0.73 -7.81 -12.64
CA THR A 147 1.75 -6.89 -12.11
C THR A 147 3.13 -7.53 -12.13
N ALA A 148 3.25 -8.78 -11.66
CA ALA A 148 4.52 -9.51 -11.66
C ALA A 148 5.16 -9.56 -13.06
N LYS A 149 4.37 -9.98 -14.06
CA LYS A 149 4.79 -10.06 -15.47
C LYS A 149 5.17 -8.68 -16.02
N ILE A 150 4.35 -7.68 -15.79
CA ILE A 150 4.55 -6.31 -16.29
C ILE A 150 5.87 -5.72 -15.75
N LEU A 151 6.19 -5.91 -14.47
CA LEU A 151 7.43 -5.39 -13.89
C LEU A 151 8.68 -5.95 -14.58
N ILE A 152 8.68 -7.25 -14.86
CA ILE A 152 9.79 -7.92 -15.57
C ILE A 152 9.89 -7.43 -17.02
N GLU A 153 8.76 -7.34 -17.73
CA GLU A 153 8.74 -6.79 -19.09
C GLU A 153 9.24 -5.35 -19.12
N MET A 154 8.80 -4.53 -18.17
CA MET A 154 9.20 -3.13 -18.08
C MET A 154 10.71 -3.01 -17.85
N ALA A 155 11.29 -3.75 -16.90
CA ALA A 155 12.73 -3.73 -16.65
C ALA A 155 13.55 -4.17 -17.88
N ASN A 156 13.03 -5.08 -18.69
CA ASN A 156 13.70 -5.57 -19.90
C ASN A 156 13.50 -4.68 -21.13
N GLN A 157 12.37 -3.98 -21.25
CA GLN A 157 11.96 -3.35 -22.51
C GLN A 157 11.98 -1.82 -22.47
N LEU A 158 11.75 -1.21 -21.31
CA LEU A 158 11.67 0.25 -21.21
C LEU A 158 13.08 0.84 -21.18
N PRO A 159 13.46 1.69 -22.16
CA PRO A 159 14.80 2.28 -22.22
C PRO A 159 15.23 2.95 -20.91
N GLN A 160 14.32 3.70 -20.28
CA GLN A 160 14.58 4.36 -19.01
C GLN A 160 14.91 3.40 -17.85
N LEU A 161 14.41 2.16 -17.87
CA LEU A 161 14.71 1.17 -16.84
C LEU A 161 15.97 0.35 -17.18
N LYS A 162 16.32 0.22 -18.47
CA LYS A 162 17.55 -0.45 -18.92
C LYS A 162 18.81 0.24 -18.39
N ASP A 163 18.74 1.54 -18.20
CA ASP A 163 19.83 2.33 -17.61
C ASP A 163 20.03 2.07 -16.10
N VAL A 164 19.13 1.29 -15.48
CA VAL A 164 19.22 0.82 -14.09
C VAL A 164 19.07 -0.70 -14.07
N PRO A 165 20.05 -1.47 -14.56
CA PRO A 165 19.93 -2.91 -14.79
C PRO A 165 19.67 -3.72 -13.50
N THR A 166 19.98 -3.14 -12.35
CA THR A 166 19.72 -3.71 -11.02
C THR A 166 18.24 -3.77 -10.64
N LEU A 167 17.35 -3.09 -11.37
CA LEU A 167 15.90 -3.17 -11.14
C LEU A 167 15.30 -4.52 -11.52
N LEU A 168 15.82 -5.20 -12.55
CA LEU A 168 15.33 -6.50 -12.96
C LEU A 168 15.47 -7.55 -11.83
N PRO A 169 16.67 -7.81 -11.28
CA PRO A 169 16.81 -8.79 -10.19
C PRO A 169 16.04 -8.36 -8.93
N TYR A 170 15.87 -7.06 -8.69
CA TYR A 170 15.01 -6.58 -7.61
C TYR A 170 13.53 -6.95 -7.83
N PHE A 171 12.99 -6.75 -9.03
CA PHE A 171 11.62 -7.15 -9.34
C PHE A 171 11.41 -8.65 -9.29
N GLU A 172 12.39 -9.46 -9.66
CA GLU A 172 12.34 -10.91 -9.49
C GLU A 172 12.22 -11.28 -8.00
N LYS A 173 13.05 -10.70 -7.14
CA LYS A 173 12.95 -10.90 -5.68
C LYS A 173 11.60 -10.42 -5.12
N LEU A 174 11.12 -9.26 -5.57
CA LEU A 174 9.82 -8.72 -5.17
C LEU A 174 8.68 -9.64 -5.60
N ASN A 175 8.73 -10.17 -6.82
CA ASN A 175 7.77 -11.14 -7.33
C ASN A 175 7.80 -12.44 -6.53
N ASN A 176 8.98 -12.93 -6.15
CA ASN A 176 9.12 -14.12 -5.32
C ASN A 176 8.54 -13.91 -3.91
N PHE A 177 8.81 -12.75 -3.29
CA PHE A 177 8.21 -12.40 -2.00
C PHE A 177 6.70 -12.31 -2.10
N VAL A 178 6.18 -11.52 -3.05
CA VAL A 178 4.73 -11.37 -3.23
C VAL A 178 4.09 -12.71 -3.59
N GLY A 179 4.76 -13.56 -4.37
CA GLY A 179 4.34 -14.94 -4.70
C GLY A 179 4.23 -15.85 -3.48
N SER A 180 5.18 -15.76 -2.56
CA SER A 180 5.31 -16.64 -1.39
C SER A 180 4.48 -16.17 -0.19
N TYR A 181 4.34 -14.85 0.00
CA TYR A 181 3.57 -14.26 1.08
C TYR A 181 2.14 -13.95 0.61
N GLY A 182 1.20 -14.86 0.86
CA GLY A 182 -0.14 -14.84 0.28
C GLY A 182 -0.97 -13.56 0.49
N ASP A 183 -0.71 -12.84 1.59
CA ASP A 183 -1.37 -11.57 1.92
C ASP A 183 -0.69 -10.33 1.29
N ALA A 184 0.43 -10.48 0.58
CA ALA A 184 1.11 -9.34 -0.05
C ALA A 184 0.46 -8.94 -1.39
N PHE A 185 0.39 -7.64 -1.64
CA PHE A 185 0.15 -7.05 -2.97
C PHE A 185 1.18 -5.97 -3.27
N TYR A 186 1.36 -5.65 -4.56
CA TYR A 186 2.26 -4.58 -5.00
C TYR A 186 1.67 -3.19 -4.70
N ASP A 187 2.36 -2.41 -3.88
CA ASP A 187 2.06 -0.99 -3.59
C ASP A 187 3.08 -0.07 -4.26
N ILE A 188 3.27 -0.27 -5.57
CA ILE A 188 4.27 0.45 -6.35
C ILE A 188 3.69 1.76 -6.87
N HIS A 189 4.08 2.86 -6.25
CA HIS A 189 3.79 4.20 -6.73
C HIS A 189 4.88 5.20 -6.34
N ALA A 190 4.99 6.30 -7.08
CA ALA A 190 6.08 7.28 -6.92
C ALA A 190 6.29 7.80 -5.47
N ALA A 191 5.27 7.83 -4.61
CA ALA A 191 5.43 8.24 -3.21
C ALA A 191 6.09 7.17 -2.30
N ASN A 192 6.17 5.91 -2.75
CA ASN A 192 6.87 4.80 -2.08
C ASN A 192 8.26 4.58 -2.69
N LEU A 193 8.71 5.47 -3.59
CA LEU A 193 10.07 5.50 -4.10
C LEU A 193 10.81 6.66 -3.43
N MET A 194 11.95 6.34 -2.85
CA MET A 194 12.88 7.25 -2.19
C MET A 194 14.28 7.01 -2.76
N GLN A 195 15.26 7.78 -2.33
CA GLN A 195 16.65 7.58 -2.75
C GLN A 195 17.60 7.65 -1.57
N ARG A 196 18.76 7.01 -1.70
CA ARG A 196 19.92 7.28 -0.84
C ARG A 196 20.61 8.55 -1.29
N SER A 197 21.52 9.06 -0.45
CA SER A 197 22.32 10.26 -0.73
C SER A 197 23.22 10.11 -1.96
N ASP A 198 23.59 8.87 -2.32
CA ASP A 198 24.36 8.54 -3.52
C ASP A 198 23.51 8.49 -4.81
N GLY A 199 22.20 8.72 -4.71
CA GLY A 199 21.27 8.65 -5.84
C GLY A 199 20.70 7.26 -6.13
N THR A 200 21.02 6.23 -5.34
CA THR A 200 20.41 4.91 -5.49
C THR A 200 18.92 4.97 -5.17
N ILE A 201 18.07 4.53 -6.09
CA ILE A 201 16.62 4.44 -5.87
C ILE A 201 16.30 3.28 -4.94
N VAL A 202 15.38 3.53 -4.00
CA VAL A 202 14.91 2.57 -3.01
C VAL A 202 13.39 2.57 -3.00
N PHE A 203 12.78 1.39 -3.07
CA PHE A 203 11.35 1.22 -2.87
C PHE A 203 11.09 1.06 -1.37
N SER A 204 10.67 2.14 -0.71
CA SER A 204 10.54 2.19 0.76
C SER A 204 9.33 1.43 1.30
N ASP A 205 8.31 1.25 0.46
CA ASP A 205 7.05 0.57 0.76
C ASP A 205 6.48 -0.10 -0.52
N PRO A 206 7.14 -1.11 -1.12
CA PRO A 206 6.71 -1.70 -2.39
C PRO A 206 5.55 -2.68 -2.25
N VAL A 207 5.17 -3.04 -1.02
CA VAL A 207 4.13 -4.03 -0.73
C VAL A 207 3.17 -3.56 0.35
N GLY A 208 1.92 -3.98 0.23
CA GLY A 208 0.90 -3.85 1.27
C GLY A 208 0.25 -5.20 1.61
N SER A 209 -0.51 -5.23 2.71
CA SER A 209 -1.30 -6.39 3.14
C SER A 209 -2.73 -6.30 2.62
N ILE A 210 -3.19 -7.30 1.86
CA ILE A 210 -4.52 -7.38 1.25
C ILE A 210 -5.59 -7.38 2.32
N ASP A 211 -5.46 -8.21 3.36
CA ASP A 211 -6.42 -8.33 4.46
C ASP A 211 -6.66 -6.99 5.15
N ILE A 212 -5.59 -6.20 5.29
CA ILE A 212 -5.62 -4.91 5.98
C ILE A 212 -6.15 -3.83 5.06
N TYR A 213 -5.73 -3.85 3.80
CA TYR A 213 -6.20 -2.94 2.77
C TYR A 213 -7.72 -3.03 2.61
N THR A 214 -8.25 -4.24 2.47
CA THR A 214 -9.69 -4.52 2.30
C THR A 214 -10.50 -4.15 3.54
N SER A 215 -9.98 -4.45 4.74
CA SER A 215 -10.57 -4.01 6.01
C SER A 215 -10.72 -2.48 6.12
N GLY A 216 -9.77 -1.74 5.55
CA GLY A 216 -9.79 -0.28 5.50
C GLY A 216 -10.64 0.32 4.38
N HIS A 217 -10.74 -0.34 3.23
CA HIS A 217 -11.45 0.19 2.05
C HIS A 217 -12.91 -0.27 1.95
N GLY A 218 -13.34 -1.16 2.86
CA GLY A 218 -14.67 -1.74 2.91
C GLY A 218 -14.84 -2.84 1.86
N GLU A 219 -15.54 -3.90 2.21
CA GLU A 219 -16.15 -4.77 1.21
C GLU A 219 -17.45 -4.10 0.77
N PHE A 220 -17.52 -3.70 -0.50
CA PHE A 220 -18.80 -3.30 -1.09
C PHE A 220 -19.65 -4.55 -1.25
N LYS A 221 -20.82 -4.59 -0.62
CA LYS A 221 -21.81 -5.59 -1.00
C LYS A 221 -22.22 -5.32 -2.45
N PRO A 222 -22.43 -6.37 -3.28
CA PRO A 222 -23.19 -6.22 -4.51
C PRO A 222 -24.51 -5.53 -4.15
N ILE A 223 -24.87 -4.48 -4.87
CA ILE A 223 -26.20 -3.89 -4.75
C ILE A 223 -27.16 -4.92 -5.33
N VAL A 224 -27.79 -5.71 -4.45
CA VAL A 224 -28.74 -6.76 -4.85
C VAL A 224 -30.08 -6.15 -5.28
N SER A 225 -30.40 -4.95 -4.80
CA SER A 225 -31.55 -4.15 -5.22
C SER A 225 -31.26 -2.65 -5.12
N LEU A 226 -31.72 -1.88 -6.12
CA LEU A 226 -31.67 -0.42 -6.11
C LEU A 226 -32.52 0.22 -4.98
N SER A 227 -33.43 -0.54 -4.36
CA SER A 227 -34.19 -0.09 -3.19
C SER A 227 -33.34 0.11 -1.94
N ASP A 228 -32.16 -0.54 -1.89
CA ASP A 228 -31.34 -0.62 -0.68
C ASP A 228 -30.33 0.52 -0.59
N VAL A 229 -30.20 1.31 -1.66
CA VAL A 229 -29.29 2.44 -1.77
C VAL A 229 -30.05 3.74 -1.58
N LYS A 230 -29.78 4.45 -0.48
CA LYS A 230 -30.32 5.80 -0.30
C LYS A 230 -29.42 6.80 -1.03
N TRP A 231 -30.02 7.82 -1.64
CA TRP A 231 -29.30 8.91 -2.31
C TRP A 231 -28.27 9.63 -1.44
N THR A 232 -28.46 9.58 -0.12
CA THR A 232 -27.54 10.12 0.89
C THR A 232 -26.23 9.33 0.99
N ASP A 233 -26.19 8.10 0.48
CA ASP A 233 -25.04 7.19 0.59
C ASP A 233 -24.05 7.35 -0.58
N VAL A 234 -24.46 8.06 -1.65
CA VAL A 234 -23.65 8.30 -2.85
C VAL A 234 -22.91 9.63 -2.72
N LYS A 235 -21.58 9.57 -2.56
CA LYS A 235 -20.71 10.76 -2.58
C LYS A 235 -20.90 11.53 -3.90
N ASP A 236 -20.97 12.86 -3.84
CA ASP A 236 -21.30 13.73 -4.98
C ASP A 236 -20.53 13.42 -6.26
N ARG A 237 -19.23 13.16 -6.15
CA ARG A 237 -18.36 12.87 -7.30
C ARG A 237 -18.75 11.62 -8.09
N HIS A 238 -19.48 10.69 -7.49
CA HIS A 238 -19.94 9.44 -8.13
C HIS A 238 -21.44 9.48 -8.49
N ARG A 239 -22.16 10.58 -8.20
CA ARG A 239 -23.60 10.67 -8.46
C ARG A 239 -23.95 10.55 -9.94
N LYS A 240 -23.14 11.11 -10.84
CA LYS A 240 -23.37 11.01 -12.29
C LYS A 240 -23.21 9.57 -12.81
N GLU A 241 -22.17 8.88 -12.36
CA GLU A 241 -21.90 7.48 -12.71
C GLU A 241 -22.98 6.55 -12.14
N PHE A 242 -23.39 6.79 -10.89
CA PHE A 242 -24.46 6.04 -10.24
C PHE A 242 -25.83 6.29 -10.89
N GLN A 243 -26.14 7.53 -11.28
CA GLN A 243 -27.36 7.86 -12.02
C GLN A 243 -27.38 7.20 -13.40
N ALA A 244 -26.24 7.17 -14.11
CA ALA A 244 -26.12 6.49 -15.39
C ALA A 244 -26.35 4.97 -15.25
N LEU A 245 -25.83 4.37 -14.17
CA LEU A 245 -26.06 2.96 -13.86
C LEU A 245 -27.53 2.66 -13.56
N ILE A 246 -28.19 3.47 -12.74
CA ILE A 246 -29.64 3.36 -12.45
C ILE A 246 -30.46 3.46 -13.74
N ASN A 247 -30.16 4.44 -14.60
CA ASN A 247 -30.87 4.65 -15.85
C ASN A 247 -30.67 3.49 -16.84
N LYS A 248 -29.55 2.77 -16.74
CA LYS A 248 -29.26 1.57 -17.55
C LYS A 248 -29.98 0.31 -17.04
N ILE A 249 -30.29 0.24 -15.74
CA ILE A 249 -30.95 -0.92 -15.10
C ILE A 249 -32.48 -0.81 -15.15
N LYS A 250 -33.04 0.40 -14.99
CA LYS A 250 -34.50 0.64 -14.98
C LYS A 250 -35.29 0.08 -16.20
N PRO A 251 -34.77 0.12 -17.44
CA PRO A 251 -35.47 -0.46 -18.59
C PRO A 251 -35.62 -2.00 -18.50
N ASN A 252 -34.65 -2.69 -17.89
CA ASN A 252 -34.64 -4.15 -17.81
C ASN A 252 -35.57 -4.72 -16.74
N GLN A 253 -35.91 -3.94 -15.70
CA GLN A 253 -36.92 -4.35 -14.71
C GLN A 253 -38.36 -4.30 -15.25
N LYS A 254 -38.64 -3.45 -16.25
CA LYS A 254 -39.96 -3.45 -16.92
C LYS A 254 -40.15 -4.66 -17.85
N ALA A 255 -39.08 -5.20 -18.41
CA ALA A 255 -39.12 -6.38 -19.29
C ALA A 255 -39.17 -7.72 -18.51
N LEU A 256 -38.85 -7.71 -17.21
CA LEU A 256 -38.92 -8.88 -16.31
C LEU A 256 -40.27 -8.98 -15.57
N ASN A 257 -41.07 -7.91 -15.57
CA ASN A 257 -42.38 -7.83 -14.93
C ASN A 257 -43.54 -7.63 -15.93
N ALA A 258 -43.27 -7.79 -17.23
CA ALA A 258 -44.25 -7.82 -18.31
C ALA A 258 -44.27 -9.22 -18.92
#